data_AF-A0A9E2L4T3-F1
#
_entry.id   AF-A0A9E2L4T3-F1
#
_cell.length_a   1.000
_cell.length_b   1.000
_cell.length_c   1.000
_cell.angle_alpha   90.00
_cell.angle_beta   90.00
_cell.angle_gamma   90.00
#
_symmetry.space_group_name_H-M   'P 1'
#
loop_
_entity.id
_entity.type
_entity.pdbx_description
1 polymer ?
#
loop_
_entity_poly.entity_id
_entity_poly.type
_entity_poly.pdbx_seq_one_letter_code
_entity_poly.pdbx_strand_id
1 'polypeptide(L)'
;MKKIVLVFCIVPFILAACSKSGTVAVATATATETSAVQAAPVETAKALPAPTDTTKPDADKTPYAASVSSINKDNLHEYLGRDDVVYIDLRDFGDYQGKHLRNFECIPFFAYIYNKEAGPGTDKVQLFGGETANPVSTYEESAELLKVLIPQDKTVFLMCQSGGRVAMCMDILAANGYDMSKIYNVGGMGQFTSKDLAPYVVDLAEFKVNAEYSIEGLTRQ
;
A
#
# COMPACT_ATOMS: atom_id res chain seq x y z
N MET A 1 -45.66 37.63 -2.34
CA MET A 1 -46.60 36.88 -3.21
C MET A 1 -45.71 35.96 -4.06
N LYS A 2 -45.78 34.63 -4.11
CA LYS A 2 -46.80 33.63 -3.81
C LYS A 2 -46.13 32.47 -3.04
N LYS A 3 -46.81 31.93 -2.03
CA LYS A 3 -46.43 30.71 -1.29
C LYS A 3 -47.02 29.52 -2.02
N ILE A 4 -46.22 28.50 -2.34
CA ILE A 4 -46.71 27.21 -2.84
C ILE A 4 -46.69 26.23 -1.66
N VAL A 5 -47.88 25.78 -1.28
CA VAL A 5 -48.15 24.79 -0.24
C VAL A 5 -48.13 23.41 -0.90
N LEU A 6 -47.28 22.51 -0.43
CA LEU A 6 -47.27 21.11 -0.84
C LEU A 6 -48.12 20.30 0.15
N VAL A 7 -49.23 19.74 -0.33
CA VAL A 7 -50.17 18.91 0.44
C VAL A 7 -49.74 17.44 0.31
N PHE A 8 -49.50 16.78 1.44
CA PHE A 8 -49.31 15.34 1.55
C PHE A 8 -50.66 14.62 1.37
N CYS A 9 -50.74 13.70 0.40
CA CYS A 9 -51.84 12.74 0.29
C CYS A 9 -51.36 11.36 0.75
N ILE A 10 -51.90 10.90 1.88
CA ILE A 10 -51.69 9.58 2.45
C ILE A 10 -52.77 8.66 1.87
N VAL A 11 -52.38 7.55 1.25
CA VAL A 11 -53.30 6.50 0.77
C VAL A 11 -53.27 5.34 1.77
N PRO A 12 -54.42 4.90 2.33
CA PRO A 12 -54.46 3.79 3.26
C PRO A 12 -54.51 2.45 2.53
N PHE A 13 -53.58 1.55 2.82
CA PHE A 13 -53.63 0.16 2.37
C PHE A 13 -54.41 -0.67 3.41
N ILE A 14 -55.61 -1.09 3.04
CA ILE A 14 -56.51 -1.90 3.87
C ILE A 14 -56.06 -3.36 3.81
N LEU A 15 -55.76 -3.96 4.96
CA LEU A 15 -55.62 -5.41 5.12
C LEU A 15 -56.98 -6.08 4.93
N ALA A 16 -57.04 -7.12 4.10
CA ALA A 16 -58.07 -8.14 4.14
C ALA A 16 -57.42 -9.52 4.14
N ALA A 17 -57.58 -10.23 5.25
CA ALA A 17 -57.22 -11.63 5.44
C ALA A 17 -58.46 -12.51 5.28
N CYS A 18 -58.29 -13.69 4.65
CA CYS A 18 -58.98 -14.97 4.85
C CYS A 18 -58.70 -15.86 3.62
N SER A 19 -58.59 -17.19 3.60
CA SER A 19 -58.30 -18.28 4.55
C SER A 19 -58.29 -19.56 3.68
N LYS A 20 -57.49 -20.56 4.09
CA LYS A 20 -57.62 -22.01 3.87
C LYS A 20 -57.19 -22.67 2.53
N SER A 21 -56.09 -23.43 2.71
CA SER A 21 -55.98 -24.90 2.55
C SER A 21 -55.40 -25.42 1.23
N GLY A 22 -54.17 -25.95 1.32
CA GLY A 22 -53.51 -26.74 0.29
C GLY A 22 -52.15 -27.25 0.78
N THR A 23 -52.18 -28.38 1.48
CA THR A 23 -51.16 -29.44 1.63
C THR A 23 -49.68 -29.09 1.42
N VAL A 24 -48.90 -29.24 2.49
CA VAL A 24 -47.42 -29.21 2.48
C VAL A 24 -46.89 -30.47 1.81
N ALA A 25 -46.21 -30.31 0.67
CA ALA A 25 -45.29 -31.30 0.12
C ALA A 25 -43.88 -30.92 0.57
N VAL A 26 -43.28 -31.77 1.39
CA VAL A 26 -41.87 -31.69 1.78
C VAL A 26 -41.03 -32.06 0.56
N ALA A 27 -40.40 -31.06 -0.07
CA ALA A 27 -39.35 -31.28 -1.04
C ALA A 27 -38.02 -31.39 -0.28
N THR A 28 -37.48 -32.60 -0.27
CA THR A 28 -36.16 -32.97 0.22
C THR A 28 -35.10 -32.08 -0.43
N ALA A 29 -34.43 -31.26 0.37
CA ALA A 29 -33.25 -30.53 -0.07
C ALA A 29 -32.12 -31.54 -0.32
N THR A 30 -31.82 -31.77 -1.59
CA THR A 30 -30.63 -32.49 -2.02
C THR A 30 -29.42 -31.70 -1.53
N ALA A 31 -28.61 -32.33 -0.68
CA ALA A 31 -27.32 -31.81 -0.27
C ALA A 31 -26.42 -31.70 -1.50
N THR A 32 -26.21 -30.48 -1.98
CA THR A 32 -25.16 -30.20 -2.96
C THR A 32 -23.85 -30.22 -2.22
N GLU A 33 -22.99 -31.14 -2.64
CA GLU A 33 -21.66 -31.42 -2.15
C GLU A 33 -20.86 -30.13 -1.95
N THR A 34 -20.31 -29.98 -0.75
CA THR A 34 -19.22 -29.05 -0.47
C THR A 34 -18.03 -29.48 -1.34
N SER A 35 -17.86 -28.81 -2.48
CA SER A 35 -16.63 -28.88 -3.25
C SER A 35 -15.53 -28.27 -2.38
N ALA A 36 -14.82 -29.13 -1.65
CA ALA A 36 -13.58 -28.78 -1.00
C ALA A 36 -12.65 -28.21 -2.07
N VAL A 37 -12.43 -26.89 -2.02
CA VAL A 37 -11.32 -26.27 -2.74
C VAL A 37 -10.08 -26.88 -2.12
N GLN A 38 -9.55 -27.88 -2.82
CA GLN A 38 -8.29 -28.52 -2.51
C GLN A 38 -7.26 -27.39 -2.48
N ALA A 39 -6.81 -27.02 -1.28
CA ALA A 39 -5.74 -26.05 -1.13
C ALA A 39 -4.58 -26.56 -1.96
N ALA A 40 -4.23 -25.82 -3.01
CA ALA A 40 -3.02 -26.09 -3.77
C ALA A 40 -1.86 -26.16 -2.76
N PRO A 41 -0.88 -27.05 -2.95
CA PRO A 41 0.30 -27.08 -2.11
C PRO A 41 0.85 -25.65 -2.06
N VAL A 42 1.01 -25.11 -0.85
CA VAL A 42 1.71 -23.84 -0.66
C VAL A 42 3.12 -24.09 -1.17
N GLU A 43 3.38 -23.64 -2.39
CA GLU A 43 4.70 -23.71 -3.01
C GLU A 43 5.63 -22.96 -2.06
N THR A 44 6.58 -23.68 -1.45
CA THR A 44 7.45 -23.11 -0.42
C THR A 44 8.20 -21.94 -1.01
N ALA A 45 7.84 -20.73 -0.58
CA ALA A 45 8.32 -19.51 -1.19
C ALA A 45 9.86 -19.40 -1.07
N LYS A 46 10.54 -19.03 -2.17
CA LYS A 46 12.01 -18.94 -2.26
C LYS A 46 12.61 -18.14 -1.11
N ALA A 47 13.65 -18.63 -0.45
CA ALA A 47 14.27 -17.90 0.66
C ALA A 47 14.74 -16.49 0.22
N LEU A 48 14.48 -15.48 1.06
CA LEU A 48 14.90 -14.10 0.78
C LEU A 48 16.43 -13.94 1.00
N PRO A 49 17.16 -13.31 0.07
CA PRO A 49 18.54 -12.92 0.31
C PRO A 49 18.61 -11.74 1.30
N ALA A 50 19.81 -11.39 1.76
CA ALA A 50 20.02 -10.11 2.45
C ALA A 50 19.58 -8.93 1.55
N PRO A 51 19.02 -7.82 2.07
CA PRO A 51 18.53 -6.72 1.23
C PRO A 51 19.59 -6.11 0.30
N THR A 52 20.81 -5.92 0.81
CA THR A 52 21.94 -5.36 0.08
C THR A 52 22.90 -6.46 -0.38
N ASP A 53 23.29 -6.42 -1.64
CA ASP A 53 24.35 -7.25 -2.21
C ASP A 53 25.71 -6.61 -1.88
N THR A 54 26.35 -7.10 -0.83
CA THR A 54 27.64 -6.59 -0.34
C THR A 54 28.79 -6.85 -1.30
N THR A 55 28.59 -7.59 -2.40
CA THR A 55 29.61 -7.77 -3.44
C THR A 55 29.61 -6.62 -4.46
N LYS A 56 28.58 -5.77 -4.47
CA LYS A 56 28.49 -4.62 -5.39
C LYS A 56 29.39 -3.47 -4.96
N PRO A 57 29.96 -2.73 -5.94
CA PRO A 57 30.63 -1.47 -5.64
C PRO A 57 29.70 -0.53 -4.88
N ASP A 58 30.25 0.19 -3.90
CA ASP A 58 29.54 1.19 -3.09
C ASP A 58 28.45 0.65 -2.14
N ALA A 59 28.33 -0.67 -1.96
CA ALA A 59 27.40 -1.25 -0.96
C ALA A 59 27.62 -0.68 0.45
N ASP A 60 28.88 -0.43 0.84
CA ASP A 60 29.21 0.16 2.15
C ASP A 60 28.93 1.67 2.23
N LYS A 61 28.87 2.37 1.09
CA LYS A 61 28.69 3.82 1.03
C LYS A 61 27.22 4.21 0.87
N THR A 62 26.48 3.43 0.11
CA THR A 62 25.07 3.68 -0.22
C THR A 62 24.27 2.37 -0.08
N PRO A 63 24.16 1.80 1.14
CA PRO A 63 23.61 0.46 1.35
C PRO A 63 22.14 0.32 0.92
N TYR A 64 21.39 1.44 0.85
CA TYR A 64 19.98 1.47 0.47
C TYR A 64 19.74 1.83 -1.00
N ALA A 65 20.79 2.02 -1.80
CA ALA A 65 20.64 2.34 -3.22
C ALA A 65 20.17 1.13 -4.03
N ALA A 66 19.27 1.35 -4.98
CA ALA A 66 18.76 0.29 -5.85
C ALA A 66 19.85 -0.41 -6.69
N SER A 67 20.99 0.25 -6.91
CA SER A 67 22.14 -0.32 -7.64
C SER A 67 22.87 -1.43 -6.87
N VAL A 68 22.70 -1.48 -5.55
CA VAL A 68 23.33 -2.48 -4.67
C VAL A 68 22.31 -3.44 -4.07
N SER A 69 21.07 -3.44 -4.55
CA SER A 69 20.00 -4.28 -4.02
C SER A 69 20.07 -5.71 -4.54
N SER A 70 19.95 -6.68 -3.63
CA SER A 70 19.95 -8.12 -3.95
C SER A 70 18.70 -8.55 -4.70
N ILE A 71 17.57 -7.91 -4.41
CA ILE A 71 16.32 -8.04 -5.17
C ILE A 71 16.15 -6.78 -6.02
N ASN A 72 15.99 -6.94 -7.32
CA ASN A 72 15.96 -5.85 -8.28
C ASN A 72 15.12 -6.22 -9.51
N LYS A 73 15.11 -5.34 -10.52
CA LYS A 73 14.32 -5.52 -11.76
C LYS A 73 14.52 -6.86 -12.48
N ASP A 74 15.67 -7.50 -12.30
CA ASP A 74 16.03 -8.72 -13.04
C ASP A 74 15.47 -9.97 -12.34
N ASN A 75 15.28 -9.96 -11.02
CA ASN A 75 14.88 -11.13 -10.24
C ASN A 75 13.65 -10.92 -9.32
N LEU A 76 13.07 -9.72 -9.26
CA LEU A 76 11.91 -9.43 -8.39
C LEU A 76 10.75 -10.40 -8.60
N HIS A 77 10.50 -10.82 -9.85
CA HIS A 77 9.43 -11.74 -10.21
C HIS A 77 9.48 -13.09 -9.46
N GLU A 78 10.65 -13.48 -8.94
CA GLU A 78 10.84 -14.71 -8.16
C GLU A 78 10.38 -14.58 -6.70
N TYR A 79 10.09 -13.35 -6.24
CA TYR A 79 9.78 -13.03 -4.84
C TYR A 79 8.42 -12.32 -4.66
N LEU A 80 7.63 -12.19 -5.74
CA LEU A 80 6.29 -11.60 -5.69
C LEU A 80 5.24 -12.63 -5.26
N GLY A 81 4.16 -12.15 -4.63
CA GLY A 81 3.02 -12.99 -4.24
C GLY A 81 3.20 -13.77 -2.94
N ARG A 82 4.21 -13.42 -2.13
CA ARG A 82 4.43 -14.00 -0.81
C ARG A 82 3.48 -13.37 0.21
N ASP A 83 3.06 -14.15 1.21
CA ASP A 83 2.20 -13.70 2.29
C ASP A 83 2.98 -13.16 3.51
N ASP A 84 4.30 -13.39 3.55
CA ASP A 84 5.22 -12.93 4.59
C ASP A 84 5.89 -11.58 4.28
N VAL A 85 5.50 -10.92 3.19
CA VAL A 85 6.04 -9.62 2.74
C VAL A 85 4.94 -8.58 2.59
N VAL A 86 5.19 -7.38 3.10
CA VAL A 86 4.39 -6.18 2.82
C VAL A 86 4.99 -5.46 1.62
N TYR A 87 4.17 -5.12 0.63
CA TYR A 87 4.62 -4.50 -0.61
C TYR A 87 4.12 -3.05 -0.66
N ILE A 88 5.05 -2.07 -0.74
CA ILE A 88 4.73 -0.64 -0.66
C ILE A 88 5.36 0.12 -1.83
N ASP A 89 4.52 0.85 -2.55
CA ASP A 89 4.90 1.79 -3.61
C ASP A 89 4.90 3.22 -3.06
N LEU A 90 6.08 3.83 -3.03
CA LEU A 90 6.32 5.17 -2.49
C LEU A 90 6.04 6.31 -3.48
N ARG A 91 5.44 6.00 -4.64
CA ARG A 91 5.02 7.01 -5.61
C ARG A 91 3.73 7.69 -5.18
N ASP A 92 3.43 8.83 -5.82
CA ASP A 92 2.17 9.50 -5.62
C ASP A 92 1.04 8.74 -6.35
N PHE A 93 -0.20 8.88 -5.89
CA PHE A 93 -1.34 8.15 -6.48
C PHE A 93 -1.48 8.37 -7.99
N GLY A 94 -1.16 9.56 -8.50
CA GLY A 94 -1.19 9.83 -9.94
C GLY A 94 -0.25 8.95 -10.75
N ASP A 95 0.99 8.75 -10.28
CA ASP A 95 1.97 7.86 -10.91
C ASP A 95 1.55 6.39 -10.77
N TYR A 96 1.04 6.02 -9.60
CA TYR A 96 0.63 4.65 -9.27
C TYR A 96 -0.55 4.18 -10.13
N GLN A 97 -1.58 5.00 -10.29
CA GLN A 97 -2.81 4.63 -10.99
C GLN A 97 -2.62 4.32 -12.47
N GLY A 98 -1.70 5.01 -13.14
CA GLY A 98 -1.44 4.75 -14.55
C GLY A 98 -0.85 3.36 -14.77
N LYS A 99 0.16 3.01 -13.96
CA LYS A 99 0.88 1.76 -14.06
C LYS A 99 1.55 1.38 -12.73
N HIS A 100 1.29 0.18 -12.23
CA HIS A 100 1.84 -0.31 -10.95
C HIS A 100 2.03 -1.83 -10.96
N LEU A 101 2.77 -2.32 -9.95
CA LEU A 101 2.83 -3.75 -9.63
C LEU A 101 1.62 -4.12 -8.76
N ARG A 102 0.99 -5.26 -9.05
CA ARG A 102 -0.06 -5.84 -8.21
C ARG A 102 0.47 -6.10 -6.80
N ASN A 103 -0.43 -6.02 -5.83
CA ASN A 103 -0.20 -6.20 -4.40
C ASN A 103 0.65 -5.12 -3.71
N PHE A 104 1.27 -4.19 -4.46
CA PHE A 104 1.90 -3.03 -3.85
C PHE A 104 0.84 -2.02 -3.44
N GLU A 105 0.80 -1.66 -2.15
CA GLU A 105 -0.01 -0.58 -1.63
C GLU A 105 0.68 0.77 -1.88
N CYS A 106 -0.06 1.76 -2.36
CA CYS A 106 0.51 3.09 -2.60
C CYS A 106 0.54 3.89 -1.30
N ILE A 107 1.74 4.25 -0.85
CA ILE A 107 1.98 5.15 0.28
C ILE A 107 2.84 6.33 -0.21
N PRO A 108 2.21 7.41 -0.70
CA PRO A 108 2.92 8.57 -1.25
C PRO A 108 3.95 9.22 -0.31
N PHE A 109 5.24 8.98 -0.59
CA PHE A 109 6.34 9.43 0.28
C PHE A 109 6.42 10.96 0.39
N PHE A 110 6.41 11.66 -0.74
CA PHE A 110 6.51 13.13 -0.73
C PHE A 110 5.21 13.84 -0.36
N ALA A 111 4.08 13.13 -0.43
CA ALA A 111 2.79 13.70 -0.05
C ALA A 111 2.69 13.91 1.46
N TYR A 112 3.07 12.90 2.26
CA TYR A 112 2.85 12.97 3.71
C TYR A 112 3.94 12.32 4.58
N ILE A 113 4.99 11.69 4.03
CA ILE A 113 6.10 11.16 4.84
C ILE A 113 7.24 12.18 4.94
N TYR A 114 7.72 12.70 3.81
CA TYR A 114 8.94 13.51 3.80
C TYR A 114 8.86 14.74 2.89
N ASN A 115 9.28 15.87 3.42
CA ASN A 115 9.65 17.05 2.65
C ASN A 115 10.83 17.70 3.35
N LYS A 116 11.91 18.03 2.63
CA LYS A 116 13.12 18.63 3.23
C LYS A 116 12.84 19.86 4.10
N GLU A 117 11.82 20.63 3.74
CA GLU A 117 11.40 21.87 4.41
C GLU A 117 10.41 21.64 5.57
N ALA A 118 9.96 20.40 5.81
CA ALA A 118 9.08 20.09 6.93
C ALA A 118 9.84 20.06 8.26
N GLY A 119 9.10 20.20 9.36
CA GLY A 119 9.63 20.26 10.71
C GLY A 119 8.82 21.19 11.62
N PRO A 120 9.31 21.44 12.85
CA PRO A 120 8.62 22.26 13.85
C PRO A 120 8.26 23.64 13.33
N GLY A 121 7.04 24.09 13.60
CA GLY A 121 6.53 25.41 13.18
C GLY A 121 6.34 25.64 11.68
N THR A 122 6.55 24.63 10.82
CA THR A 122 6.34 24.75 9.36
C THR A 122 4.88 24.54 8.96
N ASP A 123 4.48 25.03 7.79
CA ASP A 123 3.15 24.77 7.20
C ASP A 123 3.05 23.44 6.45
N LYS A 124 4.19 22.75 6.29
CA LYS A 124 4.27 21.45 5.63
C LYS A 124 3.50 20.39 6.41
N VAL A 125 2.94 19.44 5.67
CA VAL A 125 2.11 18.38 6.24
C VAL A 125 2.89 17.08 6.49
N GLN A 126 4.07 16.94 5.88
CA GLN A 126 4.86 15.71 5.92
C GLN A 126 5.38 15.40 7.32
N LEU A 127 5.45 14.11 7.66
CA LEU A 127 5.90 13.65 8.98
C LEU A 127 7.31 14.10 9.34
N PHE A 128 8.21 14.15 8.35
CA PHE A 128 9.62 14.48 8.55
C PHE A 128 10.14 15.47 7.53
N GLY A 129 11.14 16.25 7.95
CA GLY A 129 12.01 17.01 7.06
C GLY A 129 13.48 16.97 7.48
N GLY A 130 14.25 17.98 7.11
CA GLY A 130 15.70 17.99 7.33
C GLY A 130 16.45 17.03 6.39
N GLU A 131 17.54 16.44 6.86
CA GLU A 131 18.31 15.45 6.11
C GLU A 131 17.75 14.04 6.39
N THR A 132 17.62 13.18 5.38
CA THR A 132 16.91 11.88 5.53
C THR A 132 17.58 10.94 6.51
N ALA A 133 18.91 10.98 6.62
CA ALA A 133 19.67 10.20 7.59
C ALA A 133 19.59 10.74 9.03
N ASN A 134 19.14 11.99 9.20
CA ASN A 134 18.92 12.63 10.50
C ASN A 134 17.60 13.44 10.45
N PRO A 135 16.45 12.76 10.28
CA PRO A 135 15.19 13.42 10.00
C PRO A 135 14.70 14.21 11.21
N VAL A 136 14.08 15.35 10.94
CA VAL A 136 13.43 16.19 11.96
C VAL A 136 11.92 15.97 11.88
N SER A 137 11.29 15.59 13.00
CA SER A 137 9.85 15.37 13.07
C SER A 137 9.06 16.69 13.01
N THR A 138 8.00 16.69 12.21
CA THR A 138 7.02 17.78 12.15
C THR A 138 5.99 17.71 13.28
N TYR A 139 5.66 16.50 13.74
CA TYR A 139 4.68 16.24 14.78
C TYR A 139 5.28 15.41 15.92
N GLU A 140 4.71 15.49 17.11
CA GLU A 140 5.09 14.65 18.25
C GLU A 140 4.93 13.15 17.90
N GLU A 141 3.91 12.82 17.13
CA GLU A 141 3.54 11.46 16.76
C GLU A 141 4.13 10.98 15.43
N SER A 142 5.01 11.75 14.79
CA SER A 142 5.55 11.40 13.45
C SER A 142 6.16 9.99 13.39
N ALA A 143 6.91 9.59 14.42
CA ALA A 143 7.51 8.26 14.50
C ALA A 143 6.46 7.15 14.67
N GLU A 144 5.37 7.41 15.39
CA GLU A 144 4.30 6.42 15.55
C GLU A 144 3.46 6.29 14.28
N LEU A 145 3.14 7.39 13.60
CA LEU A 145 2.43 7.31 12.32
C LEU A 145 3.29 6.62 11.26
N LEU A 146 4.62 6.81 11.27
CA LEU A 146 5.53 6.08 10.38
C LEU A 146 5.40 4.56 10.56
N LYS A 147 5.25 4.06 11.79
CA LYS A 147 5.07 2.62 12.09
C LYS A 147 3.74 2.08 11.62
N VAL A 148 2.70 2.92 11.61
CA VAL A 148 1.38 2.55 11.07
C VAL A 148 1.44 2.45 9.55
N LEU A 149 2.15 3.38 8.89
CA LEU A 149 2.31 3.40 7.44
C LEU A 149 3.25 2.28 6.96
N ILE A 150 4.34 2.03 7.68
CA ILE A 150 5.37 1.05 7.34
C ILE A 150 5.63 0.18 8.57
N PRO A 151 5.15 -1.08 8.62
CA PRO A 151 5.24 -1.91 9.81
C PRO A 151 6.69 -2.29 10.15
N GLN A 152 7.05 -2.18 11.44
CA GLN A 152 8.40 -2.50 11.93
C GLN A 152 8.65 -4.00 12.15
N ASP A 153 7.59 -4.79 12.31
CA ASP A 153 7.67 -6.21 12.68
C ASP A 153 7.65 -7.15 11.45
N LYS A 154 7.51 -6.60 10.23
CA LYS A 154 7.37 -7.34 8.97
C LYS A 154 8.56 -7.15 8.05
N THR A 155 8.69 -8.06 7.10
CA THR A 155 9.50 -7.83 5.90
C THR A 155 8.76 -6.89 4.96
N VAL A 156 9.44 -5.88 4.45
CA VAL A 156 8.85 -4.84 3.60
C VAL A 156 9.63 -4.70 2.30
N PHE A 157 8.94 -4.78 1.17
CA PHE A 157 9.46 -4.43 -0.14
C PHE A 157 9.00 -3.03 -0.51
N LEU A 158 9.95 -2.11 -0.60
CA LEU A 158 9.75 -0.74 -1.00
C LEU A 158 10.16 -0.55 -2.45
N MET A 159 9.32 0.13 -3.21
CA MET A 159 9.62 0.52 -4.59
C MET A 159 9.20 1.97 -4.84
N CYS A 160 9.72 2.56 -5.92
CA CYS A 160 9.19 3.83 -6.42
C CYS A 160 9.31 3.90 -7.96
N GLN A 161 9.72 5.05 -8.53
CA GLN A 161 10.02 5.14 -9.96
C GLN A 161 11.40 4.57 -10.33
N SER A 162 12.43 4.85 -9.54
CA SER A 162 13.84 4.52 -9.86
C SER A 162 14.65 3.96 -8.69
N GLY A 163 14.04 3.80 -7.52
CA GLY A 163 14.69 3.40 -6.27
C GLY A 163 15.25 4.55 -5.41
N GLY A 164 15.31 5.79 -5.91
CA GLY A 164 15.87 6.92 -5.15
C GLY A 164 15.00 7.37 -3.96
N ARG A 165 13.67 7.41 -4.13
CA ARG A 165 12.73 7.70 -3.03
C ARG A 165 12.79 6.64 -1.94
N VAL A 166 12.97 5.39 -2.35
CA VAL A 166 13.13 4.27 -1.43
C VAL A 166 14.38 4.44 -0.59
N ALA A 167 15.52 4.82 -1.18
CA ALA A 167 16.74 5.07 -0.41
C ALA A 167 16.54 6.16 0.66
N MET A 168 15.88 7.28 0.30
CA MET A 168 15.52 8.33 1.25
C MET A 168 14.59 7.83 2.36
N CYS A 169 13.60 7.02 2.01
CA CYS A 169 12.70 6.42 3.00
C CYS A 169 13.45 5.46 3.93
N MET A 170 14.33 4.62 3.40
CA MET A 170 15.13 3.68 4.19
C MET A 170 16.10 4.38 5.14
N ASP A 171 16.66 5.54 4.79
CA ASP A 171 17.41 6.38 5.72
C ASP A 171 16.54 6.80 6.93
N ILE A 172 15.31 7.27 6.66
CA ILE A 172 14.36 7.68 7.70
C ILE A 172 13.96 6.47 8.57
N LEU A 173 13.70 5.31 7.96
CA LEU A 173 13.39 4.07 8.68
C LEU A 173 14.56 3.65 9.58
N ALA A 174 15.79 3.68 9.08
CA ALA A 174 16.97 3.37 9.86
C ALA A 174 17.15 4.33 11.04
N ALA A 175 16.97 5.63 10.83
CA ALA A 175 17.00 6.64 11.89
C ALA A 175 15.91 6.46 12.94
N ASN A 176 14.78 5.84 12.57
CA ASN A 176 13.66 5.50 13.46
C ASN A 176 13.74 4.05 14.01
N GLY A 177 14.91 3.40 13.92
CA GLY A 177 15.20 2.14 14.60
C GLY A 177 14.60 0.89 13.95
N TYR A 178 14.28 0.93 12.66
CA TYR A 178 13.82 -0.25 11.93
C TYR A 178 14.93 -1.30 11.82
N ASP A 179 14.54 -2.57 11.82
CA ASP A 179 15.43 -3.68 11.47
C ASP A 179 15.67 -3.69 9.96
N MET A 180 16.76 -3.06 9.54
CA MET A 180 17.08 -2.90 8.12
C MET A 180 17.44 -4.22 7.42
N SER A 181 17.58 -5.33 8.14
CA SER A 181 17.69 -6.66 7.51
C SER A 181 16.37 -7.14 6.87
N LYS A 182 15.26 -6.47 7.17
CA LYS A 182 13.91 -6.79 6.70
C LYS A 182 13.35 -5.81 5.66
N ILE A 183 14.07 -4.74 5.35
CA ILE A 183 13.59 -3.68 4.45
C ILE A 183 14.35 -3.73 3.14
N TYR A 184 13.64 -3.90 2.03
CA TYR A 184 14.22 -4.10 0.70
C TYR A 184 13.89 -2.93 -0.21
N ASN A 185 14.92 -2.34 -0.84
CA ASN A 185 14.73 -1.52 -2.02
C ASN A 185 14.68 -2.43 -3.24
N VAL A 186 13.51 -2.62 -3.84
CA VAL A 186 13.37 -3.52 -5.00
C VAL A 186 13.48 -2.77 -6.34
N GLY A 187 13.84 -1.49 -6.32
CA GLY A 187 13.99 -0.62 -7.49
C GLY A 187 12.74 0.21 -7.79
N GLY A 188 12.32 0.25 -9.06
CA GLY A 188 11.14 1.02 -9.42
C GLY A 188 10.56 0.79 -10.81
N MET A 189 9.34 1.27 -11.00
CA MET A 189 8.53 1.04 -12.21
C MET A 189 9.23 1.42 -13.51
N GLY A 190 10.08 2.47 -13.51
CA GLY A 190 10.82 2.88 -14.71
C GLY A 190 11.84 1.85 -15.19
N GLN A 191 12.18 0.87 -14.35
CA GLN A 191 13.15 -0.20 -14.63
C GLN A 191 12.47 -1.53 -14.96
N PHE A 192 11.19 -1.69 -14.62
CA PHE A 192 10.44 -2.94 -14.75
C PHE A 192 9.83 -3.08 -16.16
N THR A 193 10.68 -3.42 -17.12
CA THR A 193 10.31 -3.63 -18.53
C THR A 193 10.45 -5.08 -18.98
N SER A 194 10.91 -5.98 -18.09
CA SER A 194 11.08 -7.40 -18.40
C SER A 194 9.73 -8.09 -18.64
N LYS A 195 9.72 -9.09 -19.52
CA LYS A 195 8.53 -9.92 -19.79
C LYS A 195 8.10 -10.72 -18.57
N ASP A 196 9.03 -11.05 -17.69
CA ASP A 196 8.78 -11.86 -16.48
C ASP A 196 7.98 -11.09 -15.42
N LEU A 197 8.08 -9.75 -15.43
CA LEU A 197 7.27 -8.89 -14.56
C LEU A 197 5.90 -8.53 -15.17
N ALA A 198 5.70 -8.71 -16.48
CA ALA A 198 4.46 -8.35 -17.16
C ALA A 198 3.19 -8.97 -16.53
N PRO A 199 3.20 -10.24 -16.05
CA PRO A 199 2.05 -10.83 -15.36
C PRO A 199 1.68 -10.12 -14.05
N TYR A 200 2.60 -9.37 -13.45
CA TYR A 200 2.40 -8.66 -12.18
C TYR A 200 2.10 -7.18 -12.36
N VAL A 201 2.13 -6.68 -13.59
CA VAL A 201 1.89 -5.27 -13.88
C VAL A 201 0.41 -5.03 -14.18
N VAL A 202 -0.13 -3.95 -13.63
CA VAL A 202 -1.36 -3.31 -14.09
C VAL A 202 -0.95 -2.08 -14.90
N ASP A 203 -1.39 -2.00 -16.14
CA ASP A 203 -1.04 -0.93 -17.10
C ASP A 203 -2.32 -0.47 -17.84
N LEU A 204 -3.34 -0.17 -17.05
CA LEU A 204 -4.65 0.28 -17.53
C LEU A 204 -5.10 1.42 -16.62
N ALA A 205 -4.90 2.65 -17.06
CA ALA A 205 -5.40 3.83 -16.38
C ALA A 205 -6.92 3.91 -16.56
N GLU A 206 -7.68 3.43 -15.59
CA GLU A 206 -9.16 3.48 -15.64
C GLU A 206 -9.71 4.82 -15.17
N PHE A 207 -9.01 5.48 -14.23
CA PHE A 207 -9.41 6.76 -13.64
C PHE A 207 -8.17 7.60 -13.31
N LYS A 208 -8.36 8.93 -13.21
CA LYS A 208 -7.32 9.88 -12.82
C LYS A 208 -7.60 10.44 -11.43
N VAL A 209 -6.63 10.37 -10.52
CA VAL A 209 -6.68 11.03 -9.22
C VAL A 209 -5.90 12.34 -9.23
N ASN A 210 -6.53 13.38 -8.73
CA ASN A 210 -5.87 14.57 -8.22
C ASN A 210 -6.14 14.59 -6.71
N ALA A 211 -5.08 14.57 -5.89
CA ALA A 211 -5.18 14.48 -4.45
C ALA A 211 -4.61 15.74 -3.79
N GLU A 212 -5.31 16.20 -2.76
CA GLU A 212 -4.81 17.15 -1.77
C GLU A 212 -4.59 16.38 -0.47
N TYR A 213 -3.48 16.64 0.23
CA TYR A 213 -3.09 15.89 1.40
C TYR A 213 -3.05 16.80 2.62
N SER A 214 -3.71 16.36 3.69
CA SER A 214 -3.66 16.96 5.02
C SER A 214 -3.48 15.87 6.07
N ILE A 215 -2.90 16.24 7.21
CA ILE A 215 -2.84 15.38 8.39
C ILE A 215 -3.61 16.10 9.50
N GLU A 216 -4.63 15.44 10.02
CA GLU A 216 -5.47 15.94 11.11
C GLU A 216 -5.23 15.10 12.37
N GLY A 217 -5.37 15.74 13.54
CA GLY A 217 -5.29 15.05 14.84
C GLY A 217 -3.88 14.79 15.37
N LEU A 218 -2.81 15.19 14.66
CA LEU A 218 -1.45 15.17 15.18
C LEU A 218 -1.06 16.51 15.82
N THR A 219 -0.15 16.45 16.80
CA THR A 219 0.35 17.60 17.54
C THR A 219 1.60 18.14 16.86
N ARG A 220 1.54 19.36 16.32
CA ARG A 220 2.72 20.01 15.70
C ARG A 220 3.79 20.30 16.76
N GLN A 221 5.04 20.06 16.41
CA GLN A 221 6.21 20.49 17.19
C GLN A 221 6.50 21.99 17.02
#